data_AF-G3JCM5-F1
#
_entry.id   AF-G3JCM5-F1
#
_cell.length_a   1.000
_cell.length_b   1.000
_cell.length_c   1.000
_cell.angle_alpha   90.00
_cell.angle_beta   90.00
_cell.angle_gamma   90.00
#
_symmetry.space_group_name_H-M   'P 1'
#
loop_
_entity.id
_entity.type
_entity.pdbx_description
1 polymer ?
#
loop_
_entity_poly.entity_id
_entity_poly.type
_entity_poly.pdbx_seq_one_letter_code
_entity_poly.pdbx_strand_id
1 'polypeptide(L)'
;MEASWSDTRTHTSSIHPSSLPMPQTDEAAAFFHAVYSAISQIPRGHVTTYGHIAQLIGTPQRPRQVGVCLKHLPEDASARWNHANVPWQRVVNARGVISPRGRPAAVRTQAQLLQEEGVEVGGGGGLGELRVDLADYGWFPSVLPEEEEGVGVQGAQDTQIKEEDSD
;
A
#
# COMPACT_ATOMS: atom_id res chain seq x y z
N MET A 1 -56.09 15.49 -43.60
CA MET A 1 -54.79 15.58 -44.30
C MET A 1 -53.75 15.83 -43.23
N GLU A 2 -53.21 14.75 -42.68
CA GLU A 2 -52.34 14.77 -41.52
C GLU A 2 -50.87 14.97 -41.90
N ALA A 3 -50.15 15.52 -40.94
CA ALA A 3 -48.80 16.06 -40.99
C ALA A 3 -47.72 15.02 -41.36
N SER A 4 -46.59 15.51 -41.88
CA SER A 4 -45.22 15.11 -41.49
C SER A 4 -44.22 15.54 -42.57
N TRP A 5 -43.27 16.42 -42.23
CA TRP A 5 -41.86 16.09 -42.00
C TRP A 5 -41.03 17.38 -41.96
N SER A 6 -40.20 17.57 -40.94
CA SER A 6 -39.05 18.47 -41.00
C SER A 6 -37.89 17.72 -40.33
N ASP A 7 -37.08 17.08 -41.16
CA ASP A 7 -35.90 16.31 -40.74
C ASP A 7 -34.74 17.29 -40.56
N THR A 8 -34.52 17.75 -39.34
CA THR A 8 -33.28 18.45 -38.98
C THR A 8 -32.25 17.40 -38.59
N ARG A 9 -31.38 17.07 -39.55
CA ARG A 9 -30.30 16.11 -39.40
C ARG A 9 -29.24 16.67 -38.44
N THR A 10 -29.43 16.46 -37.13
CA THR A 10 -28.40 16.76 -36.13
C THR A 10 -27.33 15.68 -36.21
N HIS A 11 -26.12 16.10 -36.55
CA HIS A 11 -24.92 15.27 -36.57
C HIS A 11 -24.58 14.87 -35.12
N THR A 12 -25.04 13.70 -34.68
CA THR A 12 -24.61 13.14 -33.39
C THR A 12 -23.27 12.42 -33.61
N SER A 13 -22.18 13.09 -33.24
CA SER A 13 -20.87 12.47 -33.16
C SER A 13 -20.92 11.35 -32.11
N SER A 14 -20.80 10.11 -32.57
CA SER A 14 -20.67 8.92 -31.73
C SER A 14 -19.49 9.09 -30.76
N ILE A 15 -19.79 9.36 -29.50
CA ILE A 15 -18.84 9.23 -28.40
C ILE A 15 -18.69 7.73 -28.12
N HIS A 16 -17.51 7.20 -28.43
CA HIS A 16 -17.14 5.81 -28.17
C HIS A 16 -16.93 5.62 -26.65
N PRO A 17 -17.60 4.67 -25.98
CA PRO A 17 -17.51 4.49 -24.52
C PRO A 17 -16.23 3.79 -24.01
N SER A 18 -15.12 3.80 -24.74
CA SER A 18 -13.88 3.07 -24.37
C SER A 18 -12.82 3.93 -23.66
N SER A 19 -13.22 4.90 -22.84
CA SER A 19 -12.28 5.64 -21.99
C SER A 19 -12.94 6.17 -20.72
N LEU A 20 -13.54 5.29 -19.93
CA LEU A 20 -13.84 5.56 -18.53
C LEU A 20 -13.06 4.53 -17.69
N PRO A 21 -12.20 4.95 -16.74
CA PRO A 21 -11.62 4.01 -15.79
C PRO A 21 -12.77 3.33 -15.06
N MET A 22 -12.82 1.99 -15.14
CA MET A 22 -13.88 1.23 -14.49
C MET A 22 -13.94 1.61 -13.00
N PRO A 23 -15.13 1.79 -12.40
CA PRO A 23 -15.23 1.92 -10.96
C PRO A 23 -14.66 0.63 -10.37
N GLN A 24 -13.52 0.76 -9.68
CA GLN A 24 -13.04 -0.30 -8.81
C GLN A 24 -14.19 -0.58 -7.83
N THR A 25 -14.56 -1.85 -7.66
CA THR A 25 -15.60 -2.23 -6.68
C THR A 25 -15.28 -1.61 -5.32
N ASP A 26 -16.28 -1.33 -4.49
CA ASP A 26 -16.06 -0.75 -3.16
C ASP A 26 -15.02 -1.56 -2.34
N GLU A 27 -14.99 -2.88 -2.53
CA GLU A 27 -13.97 -3.77 -1.97
C GLU A 27 -12.55 -3.46 -2.48
N ALA A 28 -12.38 -3.24 -3.78
CA ALA A 28 -11.09 -2.88 -4.35
C ALA A 28 -10.63 -1.50 -3.87
N ALA A 29 -11.53 -0.52 -3.79
CA ALA A 29 -11.22 0.78 -3.23
C ALA A 29 -10.79 0.69 -1.75
N ALA A 30 -11.50 -0.10 -0.94
CA ALA A 30 -11.13 -0.36 0.44
C ALA A 30 -9.76 -1.04 0.57
N PHE A 31 -9.47 -2.02 -0.29
CA PHE A 31 -8.17 -2.69 -0.32
C PHE A 31 -7.03 -1.72 -0.67
N PHE A 32 -7.21 -0.86 -1.68
CA PHE A 32 -6.21 0.15 -2.04
C PHE A 32 -5.98 1.12 -0.88
N HIS A 33 -7.05 1.57 -0.23
CA HIS A 33 -6.94 2.44 0.95
C HIS A 33 -6.15 1.78 2.08
N ALA A 34 -6.47 0.53 2.42
CA ALA A 34 -5.76 -0.22 3.47
C ALA A 34 -4.27 -0.39 3.15
N VAL A 35 -3.93 -0.71 1.89
CA VAL A 35 -2.54 -0.82 1.44
C VAL A 35 -1.79 0.51 1.60
N TYR A 36 -2.36 1.61 1.11
CA TYR A 36 -1.68 2.91 1.18
C TYR A 36 -1.54 3.42 2.61
N SER A 37 -2.57 3.25 3.44
CA SER A 37 -2.53 3.59 4.87
C SER A 37 -1.44 2.79 5.61
N ALA A 38 -1.36 1.48 5.41
CA ALA A 38 -0.30 0.66 6.02
C ALA A 38 1.11 1.08 5.58
N ILE A 39 1.29 1.42 4.30
CA ILE A 39 2.59 1.86 3.76
C ILE A 39 2.99 3.23 4.31
N SER A 40 2.03 4.13 4.52
CA SER A 40 2.30 5.44 5.13
C SER A 40 2.81 5.36 6.58
N GLN A 41 2.58 4.25 7.27
CA GLN A 41 3.09 4.03 8.64
C GLN A 41 4.55 3.55 8.70
N ILE A 42 5.16 3.18 7.57
CA ILE A 42 6.56 2.74 7.55
C ILE A 42 7.46 3.94 7.90
N PRO A 43 8.30 3.88 8.94
CA PRO A 43 9.15 4.99 9.32
C PRO A 43 10.24 5.29 8.27
N ARG A 44 10.71 6.54 8.24
CA ARG A 44 11.85 6.93 7.39
C ARG A 44 13.08 6.09 7.73
N GLY A 45 13.84 5.72 6.70
CA GLY A 45 15.05 4.91 6.87
C GLY A 45 14.77 3.43 7.14
N HIS A 46 13.52 2.97 7.02
CA HIS A 46 13.16 1.56 7.14
C HIS A 46 12.45 1.07 5.88
N VAL A 47 12.49 -0.25 5.69
CA VAL A 47 11.87 -0.95 4.58
C VAL A 47 11.02 -2.11 5.06
N THR A 48 10.02 -2.48 4.28
CA THR A 48 9.21 -3.67 4.52
C THR A 48 8.97 -4.44 3.23
N THR A 49 8.27 -5.57 3.30
CA THR A 49 8.02 -6.42 2.14
C THR A 49 6.56 -6.41 1.72
N TYR A 50 6.28 -6.68 0.45
CA TYR A 50 4.90 -6.87 -0.03
C TYR A 50 4.11 -7.93 0.77
N GLY A 51 4.81 -9.00 1.16
CA GLY A 51 4.24 -10.06 1.99
C GLY A 51 3.84 -9.56 3.38
N HIS A 52 4.66 -8.68 3.96
CA HIS A 52 4.40 -8.11 5.27
C HIS A 52 3.22 -7.13 5.25
N ILE A 53 3.15 -6.24 4.27
CA ILE A 53 1.98 -5.35 4.10
C ILE A 53 0.69 -6.17 3.94
N ALA A 54 0.74 -7.22 3.12
CA ALA A 54 -0.41 -8.11 2.93
C ALA A 54 -0.84 -8.79 4.24
N GLN A 55 0.11 -9.16 5.11
CA GLN A 55 -0.18 -9.70 6.44
C GLN A 55 -0.82 -8.64 7.36
N LEU A 56 -0.25 -7.44 7.41
CA LEU A 56 -0.72 -6.35 8.27
C LEU A 56 -2.17 -5.93 7.96
N ILE A 57 -2.57 -5.96 6.69
CA ILE A 57 -3.96 -5.64 6.29
C ILE A 57 -4.90 -6.85 6.33
N GLY A 58 -4.49 -7.97 6.93
CA GLY A 58 -5.32 -9.17 7.07
C GLY A 58 -5.52 -10.00 5.80
N THR A 59 -4.67 -9.81 4.77
CA THR A 59 -4.76 -10.52 3.48
C THR A 59 -3.45 -11.19 3.07
N PRO A 60 -2.86 -12.09 3.89
CA PRO A 60 -1.53 -12.67 3.67
C PRO A 60 -1.36 -13.38 2.31
N GLN A 61 -2.46 -13.81 1.69
CA GLN A 61 -2.50 -14.48 0.39
C GLN A 61 -2.40 -13.52 -0.82
N ARG A 62 -2.41 -12.20 -0.62
CA ARG A 62 -2.51 -11.18 -1.69
C ARG A 62 -1.28 -10.26 -1.87
N PRO A 63 -0.02 -10.69 -1.69
CA PRO A 63 1.15 -9.79 -1.80
C PRO A 63 1.36 -9.22 -3.21
N ARG A 64 0.99 -9.97 -4.25
CA ARG A 64 1.05 -9.48 -5.63
C ARG A 64 0.13 -8.29 -5.86
N GLN A 65 -1.01 -8.27 -5.18
CA GLN A 65 -1.98 -7.19 -5.33
C GLN A 65 -1.53 -5.91 -4.64
N VAL A 66 -0.78 -6.00 -3.54
CA VAL A 66 -0.07 -4.84 -2.96
C VAL A 66 0.85 -4.20 -4.01
N GLY A 67 1.58 -5.01 -4.78
CA GLY A 67 2.39 -4.53 -5.91
C GLY A 67 1.57 -3.88 -7.02
N VAL A 68 0.36 -4.37 -7.29
CA VAL A 68 -0.58 -3.75 -8.23
C VAL A 68 -1.06 -2.39 -7.72
N CYS A 69 -1.38 -2.24 -6.44
CA CYS A 69 -1.75 -0.95 -5.84
C CYS A 69 -0.63 0.08 -6.00
N LEU A 70 0.62 -0.31 -5.73
CA LEU A 70 1.77 0.59 -5.90
C LEU A 70 2.05 0.94 -7.37
N LYS A 71 1.73 0.06 -8.31
CA LYS A 71 1.86 0.33 -9.75
C LYS A 71 0.82 1.34 -10.25
N HIS A 72 -0.35 1.40 -9.62
CA HIS A 72 -1.45 2.29 -10.00
C HIS A 72 -1.57 3.50 -9.07
N LEU A 73 -0.50 3.86 -8.36
CA LEU A 73 -0.45 5.11 -7.62
C LEU A 73 -0.66 6.28 -8.61
N PRO A 74 -1.57 7.22 -8.31
CA PRO A 74 -1.76 8.40 -9.13
C PRO A 74 -0.50 9.27 -9.17
N GLU A 75 -0.21 9.82 -10.35
CA GLU A 75 0.78 10.91 -10.50
C GLU A 75 0.19 12.29 -10.14
N ASP A 76 -1.15 12.38 -10.09
CA ASP A 76 -1.87 13.61 -9.73
C ASP A 76 -1.63 13.97 -8.25
N ALA A 77 -0.94 15.10 -8.03
CA ALA A 77 -0.64 15.61 -6.70
C ALA A 77 -1.88 16.03 -5.90
N SER A 78 -3.02 16.26 -6.55
CA SER A 78 -4.29 16.59 -5.88
C SER A 78 -5.00 15.36 -5.30
N ALA A 79 -4.63 14.16 -5.74
CA ALA A 79 -5.19 12.92 -5.20
C ALA A 79 -4.75 12.70 -3.75
N ARG A 80 -5.69 12.21 -2.91
CA ARG A 80 -5.42 11.87 -1.49
C ARG A 80 -4.20 10.98 -1.33
N TRP A 81 -4.04 10.00 -2.22
CA TRP A 81 -2.88 9.11 -2.29
C TRP A 81 -2.22 9.28 -3.64
N ASN A 82 -0.93 9.57 -3.66
CA ASN A 82 -0.17 9.80 -4.87
C ASN A 82 1.31 9.43 -4.66
N HIS A 83 2.09 9.46 -5.74
CA HIS A 83 3.51 9.13 -5.71
C HIS A 83 4.38 9.99 -4.78
N ALA A 84 3.92 11.21 -4.42
CA ALA A 84 4.67 12.12 -3.57
C ALA A 84 4.40 11.92 -2.07
N ASN A 85 3.23 11.39 -1.68
CA ASN A 85 2.86 11.24 -0.27
C ASN A 85 2.86 9.79 0.25
N VAL A 86 2.74 8.79 -0.63
CA VAL A 86 2.87 7.37 -0.25
C VAL A 86 4.35 6.96 -0.38
N PRO A 87 5.02 6.48 0.68
CA PRO A 87 6.44 6.09 0.63
C PRO A 87 6.64 4.73 -0.04
N TRP A 88 6.23 4.62 -1.31
CA TRP A 88 6.26 3.39 -2.10
C TRP A 88 7.67 2.80 -2.25
N GLN A 89 8.71 3.64 -2.15
CA GLN A 89 10.11 3.23 -2.21
C GLN A 89 10.52 2.30 -1.06
N ARG A 90 9.82 2.37 0.08
CA ARG A 90 10.09 1.57 1.28
C ARG A 90 9.60 0.12 1.17
N VAL A 91 8.88 -0.24 0.10
CA VAL A 91 8.38 -1.60 -0.12
C VAL A 91 9.26 -2.36 -1.13
N VAL A 92 9.91 -3.42 -0.65
CA VAL A 92 10.80 -4.29 -1.43
C VAL A 92 10.27 -5.72 -1.48
N ASN A 93 10.94 -6.60 -2.24
CA ASN A 93 10.55 -8.01 -2.26
C ASN A 93 11.01 -8.78 -1.00
N ALA A 94 10.54 -10.02 -0.84
CA ALA A 94 10.85 -10.84 0.33
C ALA A 94 12.34 -11.16 0.53
N ARG A 95 13.19 -10.96 -0.48
CA ARG A 95 14.65 -11.14 -0.41
C ARG A 95 15.40 -9.83 -0.13
N GLY A 96 14.68 -8.73 0.12
CA GLY A 96 15.27 -7.40 0.25
C GLY A 96 15.72 -6.78 -1.08
N VAL A 97 15.40 -7.38 -2.23
CA VAL A 97 15.84 -6.93 -3.55
C VAL A 97 14.87 -5.91 -4.16
N ILE A 98 15.42 -4.84 -4.72
CA ILE A 98 14.67 -3.80 -5.44
C ILE A 98 14.24 -4.35 -6.80
N SER A 99 12.93 -4.48 -6.99
CA SER A 99 12.37 -5.15 -8.18
C SER A 99 12.27 -4.19 -9.38
N PRO A 100 12.55 -4.63 -10.63
CA PRO A 100 12.58 -3.75 -11.81
C PRO A 100 11.28 -3.06 -12.24
N ARG A 101 10.12 -3.33 -11.60
CA ARG A 101 8.80 -2.70 -11.88
C ARG A 101 8.50 -2.39 -13.37
N GLY A 102 8.99 -3.21 -14.30
CA GLY A 102 8.84 -3.02 -15.75
C GLY A 102 9.67 -1.90 -16.39
N ARG A 103 10.48 -1.14 -15.63
CA ARG A 103 11.39 -0.11 -16.14
C ARG A 103 12.74 -0.18 -15.40
N PRO A 104 13.87 -0.46 -16.08
CA PRO A 104 15.19 -0.53 -15.44
C PRO A 104 15.58 0.74 -14.66
N ALA A 105 15.09 1.91 -15.08
CA ALA A 105 15.30 3.16 -14.37
C ALA A 105 14.63 3.19 -12.98
N ALA A 106 13.50 2.50 -12.80
CA ALA A 106 12.77 2.48 -11.54
C ALA A 106 13.57 1.83 -10.40
N VAL A 107 14.45 0.86 -10.71
CA VAL A 107 15.37 0.25 -9.73
C VAL A 107 16.30 1.31 -9.13
N ARG A 108 16.92 2.12 -10.00
CA ARG A 108 17.85 3.16 -9.58
C ARG A 108 17.16 4.28 -8.82
N THR A 109 15.99 4.71 -9.27
CA THR A 109 15.19 5.71 -8.55
C THR A 109 14.79 5.23 -7.17
N GLN A 110 14.30 3.99 -7.04
CA GLN A 110 13.95 3.43 -5.73
C GLN A 110 15.18 3.33 -4.82
N ALA A 111 16.33 2.91 -5.35
CA ALA A 111 17.58 2.86 -4.59
C ALA A 111 18.03 4.23 -4.10
N GLN A 112 18.00 5.24 -4.97
CA GLN A 112 18.38 6.61 -4.63
C GLN A 112 17.49 7.17 -3.51
N LEU A 113 16.17 7.02 -3.62
CA LEU A 113 15.23 7.49 -2.59
C LEU A 113 15.48 6.82 -1.24
N LEU A 114 15.81 5.52 -1.24
CA LEU A 114 16.17 4.81 -0.02
C LEU A 114 17.48 5.32 0.59
N GLN A 115 18.50 5.57 -0.24
CA GLN A 115 19.78 6.13 0.19
C GLN A 115 19.62 7.54 0.76
N GLU A 116 18.77 8.38 0.18
CA GLU A 116 18.43 9.71 0.70
C GLU A 116 17.74 9.64 2.07
N GLU A 117 17.11 8.51 2.41
CA GLU A 117 16.57 8.23 3.73
C GLU A 117 17.57 7.66 4.73
N GLY A 118 18.80 7.35 4.29
CA GLY A 118 19.84 6.73 5.11
C GLY A 118 19.86 5.19 5.07
N VAL A 119 19.14 4.58 4.12
CA VAL A 119 19.16 3.13 3.91
C VAL A 119 20.34 2.74 3.02
N GLU A 120 21.19 1.84 3.51
CA GLU A 120 22.25 1.28 2.69
C GLU A 120 21.69 0.32 1.64
N VAL A 121 21.91 0.66 0.37
CA VAL A 121 21.56 -0.17 -0.78
C VAL A 121 22.85 -0.75 -1.36
N GLY A 122 23.04 -2.04 -1.16
CA GLY A 122 24.21 -2.78 -1.63
C GLY A 122 23.94 -3.56 -2.91
N GLY A 123 24.99 -3.78 -3.70
CA GLY A 123 24.99 -4.79 -4.76
C GLY A 123 25.45 -6.12 -4.17
N GLY A 124 24.55 -7.08 -3.98
CA GLY A 124 24.87 -8.31 -3.23
C GLY A 124 24.20 -9.58 -3.73
N GLY A 125 23.66 -9.57 -4.95
CA GLY A 125 23.21 -10.78 -5.65
C GLY A 125 24.12 -11.09 -6.84
N GLY A 126 24.24 -12.37 -7.21
CA GLY A 126 25.13 -12.85 -8.29
C GLY A 126 24.87 -12.29 -9.70
N LEU A 127 23.93 -11.35 -9.85
CA LEU A 127 23.52 -10.68 -11.09
C LEU A 127 23.59 -9.14 -11.01
N GLY A 128 24.22 -8.56 -9.98
CA GLY A 128 24.29 -7.10 -9.82
C GLY A 128 22.98 -6.45 -9.39
N GLU A 129 22.10 -7.23 -8.74
CA GLU A 129 20.83 -6.75 -8.19
C GLU A 129 21.08 -5.84 -6.96
N LEU A 130 20.35 -4.73 -6.90
CA LEU A 130 20.36 -3.84 -5.74
C LEU A 130 19.46 -4.41 -4.63
N ARG A 131 20.01 -4.51 -3.42
CA ARG A 131 19.33 -5.05 -2.24
C ARG A 131 19.53 -4.16 -1.01
N VAL A 132 18.60 -4.29 -0.09
CA VAL A 132 18.64 -3.73 1.27
C VAL A 132 18.76 -4.88 2.25
N ASP A 133 19.51 -4.70 3.34
CA ASP A 133 19.50 -5.66 4.43
C ASP A 133 18.23 -5.53 5.27
N LEU A 134 17.41 -6.58 5.26
CA LEU A 134 16.16 -6.60 6.03
C LEU A 134 16.41 -6.80 7.53
N ALA A 135 17.59 -7.26 7.95
CA ALA A 135 17.92 -7.36 9.36
C ALA A 135 18.16 -5.98 9.98
N ASP A 136 18.83 -5.10 9.24
CA ASP A 136 19.22 -3.77 9.73
C ASP A 136 18.11 -2.73 9.52
N TYR A 137 17.42 -2.80 8.38
CA TYR A 137 16.43 -1.79 7.98
C TYR A 137 14.98 -2.29 7.99
N GLY A 138 14.76 -3.53 8.42
CA GLY A 138 13.44 -4.16 8.39
C GLY A 138 12.44 -3.55 9.37
N TRP A 139 11.28 -3.15 8.85
CA TRP A 139 10.12 -2.78 9.65
C TRP A 139 9.05 -3.88 9.53
N PHE A 140 8.96 -4.68 10.60
CA PHE A 140 8.11 -5.88 10.68
C PHE A 140 7.29 -5.94 11.98
N PRO A 141 6.43 -4.95 12.28
CA PRO A 141 5.57 -5.03 13.46
C PRO A 141 4.53 -6.14 13.29
N SER A 142 4.00 -6.66 14.39
CA SER A 142 2.93 -7.66 14.40
C SER A 142 1.56 -7.07 14.06
N VAL A 143 1.35 -5.79 14.35
CA VAL A 143 0.13 -5.01 14.09
C VAL A 143 0.51 -3.59 13.64
N LEU A 144 -0.41 -2.88 12.98
CA LEU A 144 -0.15 -1.50 12.57
C LEU A 144 -0.12 -0.59 13.81
N PRO A 145 0.87 0.32 13.96
CA PRO A 145 0.97 1.23 15.10
C PRO A 145 -0.32 2.02 15.40
N GLU A 146 -1.08 2.40 14.37
CA GLU A 146 -2.39 3.08 14.54
C GLU A 146 -3.45 2.22 15.26
N GLU A 147 -3.32 0.89 15.25
CA GLU A 147 -4.25 -0.03 15.90
C GLU A 147 -3.86 -0.32 17.37
N GLU A 148 -2.59 -0.18 17.76
CA GLU A 148 -2.14 -0.42 19.14
C GLU A 148 -2.66 0.66 20.11
N GLU A 149 -2.82 1.90 19.66
CA GLU A 149 -3.38 2.98 20.49
C GLU A 149 -4.90 2.84 20.75
N GLY A 150 -5.56 1.86 20.10
CA GLY A 150 -6.99 1.59 20.23
C GLY A 150 -7.39 0.46 21.19
N VAL A 151 -6.45 -0.31 21.75
CA VAL A 151 -6.76 -1.48 22.61
C VAL A 151 -6.41 -1.19 24.07
N GLY A 152 -7.17 -0.27 24.67
CA GLY A 152 -7.30 -0.12 26.12
C GLY A 152 -8.51 -0.88 26.64
N VAL A 153 -8.59 -2.21 26.43
CA VAL A 153 -9.62 -3.02 27.08
C VAL A 153 -9.11 -3.44 28.45
N GLN A 154 -9.82 -2.94 29.46
CA GLN A 154 -9.53 -3.04 30.88
C GLN A 154 -9.21 -4.46 31.31
N GLY A 155 -8.15 -4.58 32.11
CA GLY A 155 -7.71 -5.83 32.71
C GLY A 155 -8.86 -6.53 33.43
N ALA A 156 -8.99 -7.82 33.14
CA ALA A 156 -9.68 -8.76 34.00
C ALA A 156 -9.06 -8.68 35.40
N GLN A 157 -9.84 -8.19 36.38
CA GLN A 157 -9.64 -8.54 37.77
C GLN A 157 -10.72 -9.52 38.14
N ASP A 158 -10.36 -10.80 38.08
CA ASP A 158 -11.12 -11.88 38.68
C ASP A 158 -10.10 -12.71 39.47
N THR A 159 -10.12 -12.57 40.80
CA THR A 159 -10.02 -13.64 41.82
C THR A 159 -9.60 -13.11 43.20
N GLN A 160 -10.62 -12.93 44.04
CA GLN A 160 -10.79 -13.52 45.38
C GLN A 160 -9.55 -14.05 46.13
N ILE A 161 -9.26 -13.43 47.29
CA ILE A 161 -8.68 -14.06 48.50
C ILE A 161 -9.44 -13.43 49.69
N LYS A 162 -10.44 -14.10 50.31
CA LYS A 162 -10.45 -15.12 51.38
C LYS A 162 -10.10 -14.58 52.79
N GLU A 163 -11.10 -14.72 53.68
CA GLU A 163 -11.06 -15.02 55.14
C GLU A 163 -10.37 -14.06 56.13
N GLU A 164 -11.15 -13.56 57.11
CA GLU A 164 -10.95 -13.62 58.59
C GLU A 164 -11.98 -12.67 59.25
N ASP A 165 -13.02 -13.19 59.92
CA ASP A 165 -13.10 -13.58 61.34
C ASP A 165 -13.33 -12.38 62.29
N SER A 166 -14.43 -12.40 63.06
CA SER A 166 -14.57 -11.85 64.42
C SER A 166 -16.04 -11.63 64.83
N ASP A 167 -16.42 -12.37 65.89
CA ASP A 167 -17.46 -12.18 66.92
C ASP A 167 -18.96 -12.07 66.56
#